data_AF-A0A845ZVW5-F1
#
_entry.id   AF-A0A845ZVW5-F1
#
_cell.length_a   1.000
_cell.length_b   1.000
_cell.length_c   1.000
_cell.angle_alpha   90.00
_cell.angle_beta   90.00
_cell.angle_gamma   90.00
#
_symmetry.space_group_name_H-M   'P 1'
#
loop_
_entity.id
_entity.type
_entity.pdbx_description
1 polymer ?
#
loop_
_entity_poly.entity_id
_entity_poly.type
_entity_poly.pdbx_seq_one_letter_code
_entity_poly.pdbx_strand_id
1 'polypeptide(L)'
;MIVYEFKVKGKLNQYRAIDEAIRAGQFVRNSCLRYWIDNRGLGRKELYRYNTELRAMYPFVKDLNSHACQTSVERCWSAIVKFFENCKKNLPGKKGYPRFKKRSRSVEYKTSGWKLLDPKHIEFTDKKGIGKLKLIGTWDLAFYRVKQIKRVRLVRRADGYYCQFCIQVDVNVVLCRFNINVD
;
A
#
# COMPACT_ATOMS: atom_id res chain seq x y z
N MET A 1 12.50 3.66 -7.89
CA MET A 1 11.62 2.50 -7.59
C MET A 1 10.77 2.25 -8.83
N ILE A 2 10.80 1.04 -9.36
CA ILE A 2 9.91 0.60 -10.44
C ILE A 2 8.74 -0.19 -9.86
N VAL A 3 7.60 -0.21 -10.56
CA VAL A 3 6.42 -0.97 -10.17
C VAL A 3 6.05 -1.93 -11.28
N TYR A 4 6.10 -3.24 -10.98
CA TYR A 4 5.50 -4.26 -11.83
C TYR A 4 4.12 -4.62 -11.31
N GLU A 5 3.17 -4.80 -12.21
CA GLU A 5 1.80 -5.19 -11.88
C GLU A 5 1.42 -6.46 -12.63
N PHE A 6 0.93 -7.46 -11.90
CA PHE A 6 0.48 -8.74 -12.45
C PHE A 6 -0.97 -8.97 -12.10
N LYS A 7 -1.76 -9.49 -13.04
CA LYS A 7 -3.13 -9.91 -12.74
C LYS A 7 -3.08 -11.14 -11.84
N VAL A 8 -3.99 -11.22 -10.87
CA VAL A 8 -4.03 -12.29 -9.89
C VAL A 8 -5.17 -13.24 -10.22
N LYS A 9 -4.86 -14.54 -10.25
CA LYS A 9 -5.83 -15.63 -10.31
C LYS A 9 -5.87 -16.36 -8.98
N GLY A 10 -7.04 -16.37 -8.36
CA GLY A 10 -7.36 -17.07 -7.12
C GLY A 10 -8.81 -17.58 -7.13
N LYS A 11 -9.21 -18.20 -6.02
CA LYS A 11 -10.57 -18.66 -5.75
C LYS A 11 -11.44 -17.51 -5.22
N LEU A 12 -12.76 -17.67 -5.28
CA LEU A 12 -13.72 -16.66 -4.83
C LEU A 12 -13.53 -16.26 -3.35
N ASN A 13 -13.25 -17.24 -2.48
CA ASN A 13 -12.97 -16.98 -1.07
C ASN A 13 -11.70 -16.13 -0.87
N GLN A 14 -10.65 -16.36 -1.68
CA GLN A 14 -9.42 -15.57 -1.64
C GLN A 14 -9.69 -14.13 -2.09
N TYR A 15 -10.48 -13.92 -3.13
CA TYR A 15 -10.89 -12.57 -3.55
C TYR A 15 -11.66 -11.81 -2.47
N ARG A 16 -12.57 -12.50 -1.77
CA ARG A 16 -13.27 -11.94 -0.60
C ARG A 16 -12.29 -11.59 0.52
N ALA A 17 -11.30 -12.45 0.80
CA ALA A 17 -10.25 -12.17 1.78
C ALA A 17 -9.41 -10.93 1.41
N ILE A 18 -9.10 -10.72 0.13
CA ILE A 18 -8.43 -9.51 -0.35
C ILE A 18 -9.30 -8.27 -0.09
N ASP A 19 -10.61 -8.35 -0.38
CA ASP A 19 -11.54 -7.26 -0.10
C ASP A 19 -11.64 -6.94 1.39
N GLU A 20 -11.65 -7.96 2.26
CA GLU A 20 -11.59 -7.78 3.72
C GLU A 20 -10.28 -7.13 4.17
N ALA A 21 -9.14 -7.51 3.58
CA ALA A 21 -7.85 -6.88 3.88
C ALA A 21 -7.83 -5.40 3.47
N ILE A 22 -8.38 -5.06 2.29
CA ILE A 22 -8.53 -3.68 1.81
C ILE A 22 -9.43 -2.87 2.74
N ARG A 23 -10.56 -3.45 3.17
CA ARG A 23 -11.50 -2.81 4.11
C ARG A 23 -10.87 -2.59 5.48
N ALA A 24 -10.13 -3.57 6.01
CA ALA A 24 -9.40 -3.43 7.26
C ALA A 24 -8.34 -2.31 7.21
N GLY A 25 -7.56 -2.22 6.13
CA GLY A 25 -6.61 -1.12 5.94
C GLY A 25 -7.28 0.25 5.82
N GLN A 26 -8.43 0.32 5.14
CA GLN A 26 -9.25 1.53 5.07
C GLN A 26 -9.77 1.96 6.45
N PHE A 27 -10.27 1.01 7.24
CA PHE A 27 -10.72 1.24 8.60
C PHE A 27 -9.60 1.83 9.45
N VAL A 28 -8.43 1.17 9.53
CA VAL A 28 -7.27 1.67 10.28
C VAL A 28 -6.91 3.10 9.89
N ARG A 29 -6.79 3.37 8.58
CA ARG A 29 -6.43 4.71 8.09
C ARG A 29 -7.46 5.76 8.51
N ASN A 30 -8.75 5.46 8.43
CA ASN A 30 -9.81 6.40 8.77
C ASN A 30 -9.94 6.59 10.28
N SER A 31 -9.78 5.53 11.08
CA SER A 31 -9.77 5.61 12.54
C SER A 31 -8.60 6.45 13.04
N CYS A 32 -7.39 6.25 12.49
CA CYS A 32 -6.25 7.12 12.79
C CYS A 32 -6.51 8.58 12.43
N LEU A 33 -7.17 8.83 11.29
CA LEU A 33 -7.53 10.20 10.91
C LEU A 33 -8.55 10.79 11.90
N ARG A 34 -9.56 10.03 12.31
CA ARG A 34 -10.55 10.47 13.30
C ARG A 34 -9.88 10.80 14.62
N TYR A 35 -9.04 9.90 15.11
CA TYR A 35 -8.26 10.10 16.33
C TYR A 35 -7.41 11.38 16.28
N TRP A 36 -6.76 11.65 15.15
CA TRP A 36 -6.01 12.90 14.94
C TRP A 36 -6.91 14.15 14.90
N ILE A 37 -8.09 14.08 14.30
CA ILE A 37 -9.05 15.20 14.25
C ILE A 37 -9.54 15.53 15.67
N ASP A 38 -9.87 14.51 16.45
CA ASP A 38 -10.50 14.65 17.76
C ASP A 38 -9.48 15.08 18.84
N ASN A 39 -8.17 14.99 18.57
CA ASN A 39 -7.11 15.26 19.54
C ASN A 39 -6.05 16.20 18.95
N ARG A 40 -5.92 17.41 19.50
CA ARG A 40 -4.92 18.39 19.04
C ARG A 40 -3.50 17.98 19.40
N GLY A 41 -2.55 18.28 18.52
CA GLY A 41 -1.12 18.10 18.78
C GLY A 41 -0.59 16.67 18.61
N LEU A 42 -1.42 15.72 18.15
CA LEU A 42 -0.95 14.35 17.91
C LEU A 42 0.05 14.27 16.76
N GLY A 43 1.16 13.57 17.02
CA GLY A 43 2.19 13.27 16.05
C GLY A 43 2.10 11.85 15.50
N ARG A 44 3.13 11.48 14.74
CA ARG A 44 3.23 10.16 14.08
C ARG A 44 3.26 9.01 15.08
N LYS A 45 3.96 9.20 16.21
CA LYS A 45 4.18 8.15 17.21
C LYS A 45 2.86 7.74 17.88
N GLU A 46 2.02 8.73 18.16
CA GLU A 46 0.71 8.58 18.78
C GLU A 46 -0.23 7.78 17.86
N LEU A 47 -0.19 8.04 16.55
CA LEU A 47 -0.96 7.26 15.58
C LEU A 47 -0.55 5.79 15.50
N TYR A 48 0.75 5.48 15.66
CA TYR A 48 1.19 4.09 15.73
C TYR A 48 0.74 3.41 17.03
N ARG A 49 0.79 4.11 18.17
CA ARG A 49 0.28 3.59 19.44
C ARG A 49 -1.22 3.28 19.34
N TYR A 50 -1.99 4.23 18.80
CA TYR A 50 -3.42 4.05 18.57
C TYR A 50 -3.71 2.88 17.62
N ASN A 51 -2.89 2.65 16.59
CA ASN A 51 -3.04 1.48 15.74
C ASN A 51 -2.82 0.15 16.49
N THR A 52 -1.94 0.10 17.50
CA THR A 52 -1.81 -1.08 18.37
C THR A 52 -3.08 -1.32 19.17
N GLU A 53 -3.69 -0.25 19.70
CA GLU A 53 -4.98 -0.33 20.40
C GLU A 53 -6.11 -0.79 19.46
N LEU A 54 -6.18 -0.27 18.22
CA LEU A 54 -7.13 -0.74 17.20
C LEU A 54 -6.99 -2.23 16.92
N ARG A 55 -5.75 -2.73 16.84
CA ARG A 55 -5.50 -4.17 16.64
C ARG A 55 -5.93 -5.01 17.84
N ALA A 56 -5.90 -4.45 19.05
CA ALA A 56 -6.37 -5.14 20.25
C ALA A 56 -7.92 -5.16 20.32
N MET A 57 -8.56 -4.04 19.99
CA MET A 57 -10.02 -3.89 20.05
C MET A 57 -10.76 -4.63 18.95
N TYR A 58 -10.18 -4.72 17.74
CA TYR A 58 -10.90 -5.23 16.57
C TYR A 58 -10.22 -6.49 16.00
N PRO A 59 -10.82 -7.69 16.18
CA PRO A 59 -10.24 -8.94 15.67
C PRO A 59 -9.94 -8.90 14.18
N PHE A 60 -10.84 -8.34 13.37
CA PHE A 60 -10.61 -8.22 11.92
C PHE A 60 -9.41 -7.31 11.57
N VAL A 61 -9.00 -6.40 12.45
CA VAL A 61 -7.78 -5.59 12.26
C VAL A 61 -6.56 -6.38 12.72
N LYS A 62 -6.68 -7.14 13.82
CA LYS A 62 -5.65 -8.06 14.31
C LYS A 62 -5.25 -9.08 13.24
N ASP A 63 -6.21 -9.57 12.47
CA ASP A 63 -5.98 -10.56 11.41
C ASP A 63 -5.19 -10.03 10.23
N LEU A 64 -5.28 -8.72 9.98
CA LEU A 64 -4.45 -8.07 8.98
C LEU A 64 -2.99 -8.02 9.46
N ASN A 65 -2.05 -8.21 8.54
CA ASN A 65 -0.63 -8.15 8.89
C ASN A 65 -0.26 -6.80 9.53
N SER A 66 0.41 -6.89 10.68
CA SER A 66 1.57 -6.06 11.05
C SER A 66 1.78 -4.74 10.30
N HIS A 67 2.59 -4.89 9.26
CA HIS A 67 3.10 -3.87 8.38
C HIS A 67 2.03 -3.31 7.45
N ALA A 68 0.98 -4.07 7.13
CA ALA A 68 -0.15 -3.54 6.35
C ALA A 68 -0.98 -2.53 7.16
N CYS A 69 -1.19 -2.78 8.46
CA CYS A 69 -1.75 -1.79 9.37
C CYS A 69 -0.84 -0.55 9.46
N GLN A 70 0.47 -0.74 9.68
CA GLN A 70 1.43 0.37 9.72
C GLN A 70 1.42 1.20 8.44
N THR A 71 1.29 0.56 7.28
CA THR A 71 1.22 1.26 5.99
C THR A 71 -0.06 2.09 5.87
N SER A 72 -1.15 1.64 6.48
CA SER A 72 -2.41 2.39 6.57
C SER A 72 -2.26 3.63 7.46
N VAL A 73 -1.52 3.50 8.58
CA VAL A 73 -1.12 4.64 9.44
C VAL A 73 -0.24 5.62 8.68
N GLU A 74 0.77 5.14 7.95
CA GLU A 74 1.65 5.99 7.14
C GLU A 74 0.88 6.78 6.09
N ARG A 75 -0.09 6.16 5.42
CA ARG A 75 -0.97 6.86 4.46
C ARG A 75 -1.82 7.93 5.13
N CYS A 76 -2.24 7.73 6.38
CA CYS A 76 -2.90 8.78 7.17
C CYS A 76 -1.93 9.93 7.46
N TRP A 77 -0.76 9.61 8.00
CA TRP A 77 0.27 10.57 8.35
C TRP A 77 0.75 11.40 7.16
N SER A 78 1.00 10.78 6.01
CA SER A 78 1.36 11.49 4.78
C SER A 78 0.30 12.48 4.33
N ALA A 79 -0.99 12.21 4.56
CA ALA A 79 -2.06 13.15 4.25
C ALA A 79 -2.05 14.36 5.20
N ILE A 80 -1.78 14.13 6.49
CA ILE A 80 -1.65 15.18 7.51
C ILE A 80 -0.43 16.07 7.22
N VAL A 81 0.74 15.46 6.99
CA VAL A 81 1.97 16.18 6.63
C VAL A 81 1.77 17.03 5.38
N LYS A 82 1.19 16.45 4.33
CA LYS A 82 0.91 17.17 3.08
C LYS A 82 0.00 18.38 3.29
N PHE A 83 -0.99 18.27 4.19
CA PHE A 83 -1.84 19.41 4.55
C PHE A 83 -1.01 20.56 5.15
N PHE A 84 -0.19 20.28 6.17
CA PHE A 84 0.64 21.31 6.79
C PHE A 84 1.71 21.89 5.85
N GLU A 85 2.36 21.04 5.03
CA GLU A 85 3.33 21.50 4.03
C GLU A 85 2.70 22.43 3.01
N ASN A 86 1.50 22.11 2.51
CA ASN A 86 0.79 22.95 1.57
C ASN A 86 0.34 24.28 2.18
N CYS A 87 -0.06 24.26 3.46
CA CYS A 87 -0.37 25.47 4.22
C CYS A 87 0.88 26.35 4.38
N LYS A 88 2.02 25.77 4.79
CA LYS A 88 3.31 26.47 4.95
C LYS A 88 3.81 27.08 3.63
N LYS A 89 3.63 26.37 2.50
CA LYS A 89 4.03 26.83 1.16
C LYS A 89 3.02 27.77 0.50
N ASN A 90 1.91 28.10 1.16
CA ASN A 90 0.85 28.97 0.64
C ASN A 90 0.28 28.57 -0.75
N LEU A 91 0.23 27.29 -1.08
CA LEU A 91 -0.19 26.82 -2.40
C LEU A 91 -1.71 26.97 -2.62
N PRO A 92 -2.19 27.77 -3.59
CA PRO A 92 -3.62 27.94 -3.85
C PRO A 92 -4.27 26.62 -4.30
N GLY A 93 -5.51 26.38 -3.87
CA GLY A 93 -6.30 25.17 -4.22
C GLY A 93 -5.81 23.84 -3.61
N LYS A 94 -4.60 23.79 -3.02
CA LYS A 94 -4.01 22.57 -2.45
C LYS A 94 -4.04 22.50 -0.91
N LYS A 95 -4.57 23.53 -0.23
CA LYS A 95 -4.75 23.62 1.23
C LYS A 95 -5.96 22.81 1.75
N GLY A 96 -6.20 21.63 1.19
CA GLY A 96 -7.34 20.80 1.59
C GLY A 96 -7.05 20.02 2.88
N TYR A 97 -7.93 20.14 3.88
CA TYR A 97 -7.86 19.33 5.10
C TYR A 97 -7.96 17.82 4.78
N PRO A 98 -7.25 16.93 5.50
CA PRO A 98 -7.32 15.50 5.24
C PRO A 98 -8.75 14.95 5.39
N ARG A 99 -9.23 14.22 4.38
CA ARG A 99 -10.59 13.68 4.34
C ARG A 99 -10.62 12.18 4.61
N PHE A 100 -11.75 11.68 5.11
CA PHE A 100 -12.01 10.25 5.23
C PHE A 100 -12.05 9.59 3.85
N LYS A 101 -11.47 8.40 3.76
CA LYS A 101 -11.47 7.62 2.53
C LYS A 101 -12.77 6.83 2.45
N LYS A 102 -13.59 7.09 1.43
CA LYS A 102 -14.87 6.38 1.20
C LYS A 102 -14.67 5.04 0.50
N ARG A 103 -13.71 4.97 -0.42
CA ARG A 103 -13.41 3.76 -1.20
C ARG A 103 -11.91 3.51 -1.22
N SER A 104 -11.48 2.38 -0.69
CA SER A 104 -10.13 1.85 -0.89
C SER A 104 -10.16 0.72 -1.91
N ARG A 105 -9.10 0.65 -2.70
CA ARG A 105 -8.91 -0.37 -3.74
C ARG A 105 -7.62 -1.13 -3.55
N SER A 106 -6.87 -0.88 -2.48
CA SER A 106 -5.60 -1.53 -2.28
C SER A 106 -5.17 -1.64 -0.83
N VAL A 107 -4.44 -2.72 -0.54
CA VAL A 107 -3.75 -2.99 0.71
C VAL A 107 -2.29 -3.28 0.37
N GLU A 108 -1.38 -2.74 1.18
CA GLU A 108 0.05 -2.77 0.91
C GLU A 108 0.79 -3.37 2.09
N TYR A 109 1.72 -4.25 1.78
CA TYR A 109 2.58 -4.99 2.69
C TYR A 109 4.02 -4.55 2.44
N LYS A 110 4.80 -4.37 3.50
CA LYS A 110 6.21 -3.97 3.40
C LYS A 110 7.11 -5.19 3.27
N THR A 111 7.84 -5.51 4.33
CA THR A 111 8.82 -6.59 4.38
C THR A 111 8.24 -7.94 4.81
N SER A 112 7.04 -7.96 5.39
CA SER A 112 6.39 -9.19 5.86
C SER A 112 4.92 -9.26 5.43
N GLY A 113 4.30 -10.42 5.67
CA GLY A 113 2.92 -10.72 5.28
C GLY A 113 2.76 -11.25 3.86
N TRP A 114 3.88 -11.47 3.16
CA TRP A 114 3.92 -12.09 1.85
C TRP A 114 5.22 -12.88 1.66
N LYS A 115 5.18 -13.88 0.78
CA LYS A 115 6.33 -14.67 0.35
C LYS A 115 6.19 -14.94 -1.15
N LEU A 116 7.22 -14.61 -1.92
CA LEU A 116 7.30 -15.04 -3.32
C LEU A 116 7.75 -16.52 -3.33
N LEU A 117 6.94 -17.41 -3.88
CA LEU A 117 7.24 -18.84 -3.96
C LEU A 117 8.02 -19.15 -5.24
N ASP A 118 7.54 -18.59 -6.34
CA ASP A 118 8.17 -18.60 -7.66
C ASP A 118 7.74 -17.34 -8.42
N PRO A 119 8.33 -17.02 -9.59
CA PRO A 119 7.96 -15.81 -10.33
C PRO A 119 6.49 -15.72 -10.77
N LYS A 120 5.71 -16.80 -10.63
CA LYS A 120 4.29 -16.91 -10.97
C LYS A 120 3.38 -17.16 -9.77
N HIS A 121 3.90 -17.31 -8.56
CA HIS A 121 3.09 -17.56 -7.37
C HIS A 121 3.59 -16.78 -6.17
N ILE A 122 2.63 -16.16 -5.49
CA ILE A 122 2.86 -15.42 -4.25
C ILE A 122 1.92 -15.97 -3.18
N GLU A 123 2.41 -16.04 -1.96
CA GLU A 123 1.63 -16.44 -0.80
C GLU A 123 1.52 -15.28 0.19
N PHE A 124 0.31 -14.97 0.62
CA PHE A 124 0.05 -14.02 1.69
C PHE A 124 -0.20 -14.78 2.99
N THR A 125 0.58 -14.45 4.01
CA THR A 125 0.66 -15.19 5.29
C THR A 125 -0.07 -14.50 6.43
N ASP A 126 -0.94 -13.54 6.10
CA ASP A 126 -1.81 -12.92 7.10
C ASP A 126 -2.95 -13.86 7.51
N LYS A 127 -3.65 -13.50 8.59
CA LYS A 127 -4.77 -14.31 9.10
C LYS A 127 -6.08 -13.98 8.37
N LYS A 128 -6.03 -13.23 7.26
CA LYS A 128 -7.22 -12.96 6.43
C LYS A 128 -7.59 -14.15 5.55
N GLY A 129 -6.72 -15.13 5.40
CA GLY A 129 -6.99 -16.32 4.60
C GLY A 129 -6.84 -16.08 3.09
N ILE A 130 -5.97 -15.15 2.68
CA ILE A 130 -5.66 -14.91 1.27
C ILE A 130 -4.87 -16.11 0.69
N GLY A 131 -3.81 -16.54 1.38
CA GLY A 131 -3.02 -17.71 1.00
C GLY A 131 -2.30 -17.56 -0.34
N LYS A 132 -2.12 -18.69 -1.05
CA LYS A 132 -1.38 -18.75 -2.33
C LYS A 132 -2.21 -18.26 -3.51
N LEU A 133 -1.63 -17.37 -4.31
CA LEU A 133 -2.22 -16.75 -5.49
C LEU A 133 -1.33 -16.97 -6.71
N LYS A 134 -1.93 -17.12 -7.88
CA LYS A 134 -1.21 -17.22 -9.17
C LYS A 134 -1.12 -15.83 -9.82
N LEU A 135 0.09 -15.44 -10.21
CA LEU A 135 0.39 -14.24 -10.97
C LEU A 135 0.30 -14.55 -12.47
N ILE A 136 -0.51 -13.79 -13.18
CA ILE A 136 -0.74 -13.86 -14.62
C ILE A 136 0.01 -12.71 -15.27
N GLY A 137 0.78 -13.02 -16.32
CA GLY A 137 1.61 -12.06 -17.05
C GLY A 137 2.95 -12.69 -17.46
N THR A 138 3.95 -11.84 -17.65
CA THR A 138 5.34 -12.16 -18.04
C THR A 138 6.16 -12.71 -16.86
N TRP A 139 7.37 -13.20 -17.14
CA TRP A 139 8.29 -13.76 -16.14
C TRP A 139 9.23 -12.71 -15.52
N ASP A 140 8.90 -11.42 -15.64
CA ASP A 140 9.80 -10.31 -15.29
C ASP A 140 10.29 -10.35 -13.83
N LEU A 141 9.50 -10.91 -12.91
CA LEU A 141 9.89 -11.14 -11.52
C LEU A 141 11.11 -12.06 -11.35
N ALA A 142 11.39 -12.94 -12.32
CA ALA A 142 12.51 -13.87 -12.28
C ALA A 142 13.87 -13.15 -12.32
N PHE A 143 13.92 -11.94 -12.89
CA PHE A 143 15.16 -11.16 -13.00
C PHE A 143 15.55 -10.45 -11.71
N TYR A 144 14.64 -10.36 -10.73
CA TYR A 144 14.86 -9.59 -9.51
C TYR A 144 15.03 -10.49 -8.28
N ARG A 145 16.01 -10.14 -7.43
CA ARG A 145 16.18 -10.78 -6.12
C ARG A 145 15.05 -10.32 -5.21
N VAL A 146 14.51 -11.23 -4.39
CA VAL A 146 13.43 -10.91 -3.42
C VAL A 146 13.80 -9.73 -2.51
N LYS A 147 15.07 -9.58 -2.14
CA LYS A 147 15.58 -8.45 -1.32
C LYS A 147 15.38 -7.05 -1.96
N GLN A 148 15.26 -6.99 -3.29
CA GLN A 148 15.02 -5.74 -4.04
C GLN A 148 13.54 -5.34 -3.98
N ILE A 149 12.62 -6.27 -3.72
CA ILE A 149 11.19 -6.01 -3.56
C ILE A 149 10.98 -5.38 -2.17
N LYS A 150 10.61 -4.10 -2.15
CA LYS A 150 10.42 -3.36 -0.88
C LYS A 150 8.99 -3.39 -0.38
N ARG A 151 8.03 -3.48 -1.29
CA ARG A 151 6.60 -3.50 -0.97
C ARG A 151 5.85 -4.35 -1.98
N VAL A 152 4.82 -5.00 -1.49
CA VAL A 152 3.85 -5.74 -2.31
C VAL A 152 2.47 -5.18 -2.02
N ARG A 153 1.67 -4.93 -3.05
CA ARG A 153 0.34 -4.35 -2.89
C ARG A 153 -0.68 -5.15 -3.68
N LEU A 154 -1.75 -5.57 -3.00
CA LEU A 154 -2.94 -6.11 -3.65
C LEU A 154 -3.85 -4.97 -4.04
N VAL A 155 -4.34 -4.99 -5.28
CA VAL A 155 -5.17 -3.94 -5.87
C VAL A 155 -6.41 -4.56 -6.51
N ARG A 156 -7.60 -4.02 -6.20
CA ARG A 156 -8.86 -4.36 -6.86
C ARG A 156 -9.14 -3.37 -7.98
N ARG A 157 -9.23 -3.85 -9.22
CA ARG A 157 -9.65 -3.09 -10.40
C ARG A 157 -11.07 -3.52 -10.83
N ALA A 158 -11.58 -2.92 -11.91
CA ALA A 158 -12.92 -3.24 -12.40
C ALA A 158 -13.01 -4.67 -12.95
N ASP A 159 -11.93 -5.14 -13.55
CA ASP A 159 -11.83 -6.40 -14.29
C ASP A 159 -11.13 -7.53 -13.50
N GLY A 160 -10.80 -7.29 -12.23
CA GLY A 160 -10.20 -8.29 -11.35
C GLY A 160 -9.27 -7.75 -10.28
N TYR A 161 -8.39 -8.62 -9.80
CA TYR A 161 -7.41 -8.33 -8.74
C TYR A 161 -6.00 -8.39 -9.31
N TYR A 162 -5.13 -7.58 -8.73
CA TYR A 162 -3.76 -7.37 -9.20
C TYR A 162 -2.80 -7.35 -8.02
N CYS A 163 -1.56 -7.76 -8.28
CA CYS A 163 -0.45 -7.69 -7.33
C CYS A 163 0.62 -6.77 -7.92
N GLN A 164 0.88 -5.66 -7.23
CA GLN A 164 1.93 -4.70 -7.56
C GLN A 164 3.17 -4.99 -6.71
N PHE A 165 4.34 -5.02 -7.35
CA PHE A 165 5.64 -5.18 -6.72
C PHE A 165 6.43 -3.89 -6.87
N CYS A 166 6.73 -3.24 -5.75
CA CYS A 166 7.60 -2.07 -5.72
C CYS A 166 9.05 -2.52 -5.56
N ILE A 167 9.83 -2.42 -6.64
CA ILE A 167 11.22 -2.90 -6.68
C ILE A 167 12.17 -1.70 -6.62
N GLN A 168 13.12 -1.78 -5.69
CA GLN A 168 14.24 -0.85 -5.63
C GLN A 168 15.30 -1.30 -6.63
N VAL A 169 15.43 -0.52 -7.69
CA VAL A 169 16.50 -0.63 -8.70
C VAL A 169 17.03 0.77 -8.98
N ASP A 170 18.32 0.85 -9.27
CA ASP A 170 18.94 2.05 -9.80
C ASP A 170 18.69 2.08 -11.31
N VAL A 171 17.83 3.00 -11.72
CA VAL A 171 17.51 3.19 -13.14
C VAL A 171 18.48 4.21 -13.70
N ASN A 172 19.53 3.74 -14.38
CA ASN A 172 20.37 4.60 -15.20
C ASN A 172 19.66 4.86 -16.53
N VAL A 173 18.97 6.00 -16.63
CA VAL A 173 18.39 6.45 -17.91
C VAL A 173 19.51 7.13 -18.69
N VAL A 174 19.97 6.49 -19.78
CA VAL A 174 20.83 7.16 -20.76
C VAL A 174 19.96 8.15 -21.52
N LEU A 175 20.09 9.44 -21.19
CA LEU A 175 19.47 10.51 -21.96
C LEU A 175 20.25 10.67 -23.27
N CYS A 176 19.80 10.06 -24.36
CA CYS A 176 20.23 10.47 -25.69
C CYS A 176 19.73 11.90 -25.91
N ARG A 177 20.61 12.89 -25.73
CA ARG A 177 20.37 14.25 -26.21
C ARG A 177 20.42 14.19 -27.74
N PHE A 178 19.26 14.26 -28.38
CA PHE A 178 19.21 14.66 -29.78
C PHE A 178 19.58 16.15 -29.82
N ASN A 179 20.81 16.46 -30.22
CA ASN A 179 21.17 17.81 -30.65
C ASN A 179 20.40 18.08 -31.94
N ILE A 180 19.28 18.79 -31.83
CA ILE A 180 18.65 19.40 -32.98
C ILE A 180 19.49 20.65 -33.26
N ASN A 181 20.46 20.53 -34.15
CA ASN A 181 21.04 21.72 -34.79
C ASN A 181 19.93 22.29 -35.66
N VAL A 182 19.46 23.49 -35.29
CA VAL A 182 18.63 24.30 -36.16
C VAL A 182 19.62 25.23 -36.84
N ASP A 183 19.95 24.90 -38.08
CA ASP A 183 20.67 25.79 -39.01
C ASP A 183 19.77 26.97 -39.42
#